data_AF-A0A2N2JQG4-F1
#
_entry.id   AF-A0A2N2JQG4-F1
#
_cell.length_a   1.000
_cell.length_b   1.000
_cell.length_c   1.000
_cell.angle_alpha   90.00
_cell.angle_beta   90.00
_cell.angle_gamma   90.00
#
_symmetry.space_group_name_H-M   'P 1'
#
loop_
_entity.id
_entity.type
_entity.pdbx_description
1 polymer ?
#
loop_
_entity_poly.entity_id
_entity_poly.type
_entity_poly.pdbx_seq_one_letter_code
_entity_poly.pdbx_strand_id
1 'polypeptide(L)'
;MLVARLLEEIPADTQDQVDNACATWSQRVRNQLTTRLLRWGLQHRTSRMSMNATVAIEWDRLGQPLRYVLPEALERLEIPDELERAARLAVYGPTVGRLTESARTLLPLFPPGGGSRWADTRIDPEVARATLERASDLGEELRRLAAPDLGGAHPFDLVRRLLEFDEDILGVYRFDGDEARQALDPNPRGAVVVYWGAVGLVACALGVSISALAVVVLAHELAHGHVHLGHDRDGNRWSGEDHAASDVALLEALAQYYTHLICEHLDGAVPGLFDAYWALLPRQPEIYQGHLPLVIKSSPERVASEVARLRRGPARYHELLERLGLEDLASRPAEELRSAIERHRKTTY
;
A
#
# COMPACT_ATOMS: atom_id res chain seq x y z
N MET A 1 22.98 -9.27 -8.12
CA MET A 1 21.54 -9.57 -8.20
C MET A 1 20.82 -8.31 -8.65
N LEU A 2 19.85 -8.41 -9.56
CA LEU A 2 19.17 -7.25 -10.14
C LEU A 2 18.48 -6.38 -9.09
N VAL A 3 17.84 -6.97 -8.07
CA VAL A 3 17.18 -6.20 -7.00
C VAL A 3 18.14 -5.24 -6.29
N ALA A 4 19.37 -5.67 -6.01
CA ALA A 4 20.39 -4.78 -5.45
C ALA A 4 20.68 -3.59 -6.38
N ARG A 5 20.71 -3.79 -7.70
CA ARG A 5 20.86 -2.70 -8.68
C ARG A 5 19.62 -1.80 -8.73
N LEU A 6 18.42 -2.35 -8.60
CA LEU A 6 17.19 -1.55 -8.54
C LEU A 6 17.14 -0.66 -7.29
N LEU A 7 17.67 -1.15 -6.17
CA LEU A 7 17.84 -0.34 -4.96
C LEU A 7 18.89 0.77 -5.10
N GLU A 8 19.77 0.72 -6.10
CA GLU A 8 20.67 1.84 -6.41
C GLU A 8 19.93 2.98 -7.14
N GLU A 9 18.75 2.71 -7.70
CA GLU A 9 17.96 3.70 -8.47
C GLU A 9 17.02 4.54 -7.60
N ILE A 10 16.74 4.10 -6.36
CA ILE A 10 15.85 4.82 -5.43
C ILE A 10 16.60 5.96 -4.70
N PRO A 11 15.91 7.01 -4.21
CA PRO A 11 16.54 8.11 -3.50
C PRO A 11 17.37 7.65 -2.29
N ALA A 12 18.54 8.25 -2.09
CA ALA A 12 19.45 7.89 -1.00
C ALA A 12 18.86 8.13 0.41
N ASP A 13 17.89 9.04 0.52
CA ASP A 13 17.16 9.38 1.74
C ASP A 13 15.86 8.55 1.92
N THR A 14 15.63 7.54 1.09
CA THR A 14 14.41 6.68 1.15
C THR A 14 14.21 6.11 2.56
N GLN A 15 15.27 5.57 3.17
CA GLN A 15 15.17 4.99 4.51
C GLN A 15 14.72 6.05 5.54
N ASP A 16 15.35 7.22 5.53
CA ASP A 16 14.98 8.32 6.42
C ASP A 16 13.53 8.77 6.20
N GLN A 17 13.06 8.80 4.95
CA GLN A 17 11.66 9.13 4.63
C GLN A 17 10.69 8.11 5.23
N VAL A 18 10.97 6.81 5.06
CA VAL A 18 10.14 5.73 5.62
C VAL A 18 10.15 5.78 7.15
N ASP A 19 11.33 5.86 7.76
CA ASP A 19 11.48 5.89 9.22
C ASP A 19 10.75 7.10 9.83
N ASN A 20 10.93 8.28 9.25
CA ASN A 20 10.25 9.49 9.69
C ASN A 20 8.73 9.40 9.52
N ALA A 21 8.25 8.86 8.39
CA ALA A 21 6.83 8.69 8.15
C ALA A 21 6.22 7.73 9.18
N CYS A 22 6.81 6.56 9.35
CA CYS A 22 6.31 5.59 10.32
C CYS A 22 6.37 6.16 11.75
N ALA A 23 7.47 6.82 12.14
CA ALA A 23 7.62 7.36 13.50
C ALA A 23 6.58 8.45 13.79
N THR A 24 6.34 9.33 12.80
CA THR A 24 5.37 10.43 12.90
C THR A 24 3.94 9.92 12.99
N TRP A 25 3.58 8.91 12.19
CA TRP A 25 2.18 8.54 11.98
C TRP A 25 1.74 7.30 12.74
N SER A 26 2.65 6.46 13.24
CA SER A 26 2.29 5.20 13.89
C SER A 26 1.29 5.36 15.05
N GLN A 27 1.49 6.34 15.94
CA GLN A 27 0.54 6.57 17.03
C GLN A 27 -0.82 7.07 16.51
N ARG A 28 -0.85 7.90 15.47
CA ARG A 28 -2.11 8.38 14.89
C ARG A 28 -2.86 7.26 14.19
N VAL A 29 -2.16 6.44 13.40
CA VAL A 29 -2.73 5.25 12.75
C VAL A 29 -3.28 4.29 13.79
N ARG A 30 -2.51 3.95 14.84
CA ARG A 30 -3.01 3.14 15.96
C ARG A 30 -4.23 3.76 16.61
N ASN A 31 -4.21 5.06 16.91
CA ASN A 31 -5.35 5.73 17.51
C ASN A 31 -6.58 5.67 16.61
N GLN A 32 -6.42 5.78 15.29
CA GLN A 32 -7.53 5.68 14.34
C GLN A 32 -8.05 4.26 14.18
N LEU A 33 -7.16 3.27 14.06
CA LEU A 33 -7.52 1.86 14.11
C LEU A 33 -8.28 1.56 15.38
N THR A 34 -7.72 1.98 16.50
CA THR A 34 -8.33 1.91 17.82
C THR A 34 -9.68 2.61 17.71
N THR A 35 -9.86 3.90 17.42
CA THR A 35 -11.15 4.62 17.26
C THR A 35 -12.18 3.94 16.34
N ARG A 36 -11.79 3.47 15.16
CA ARG A 36 -12.67 2.88 14.14
C ARG A 36 -13.05 1.45 14.46
N LEU A 37 -12.17 0.73 15.14
CA LEU A 37 -12.47 -0.53 15.81
C LEU A 37 -13.13 -0.28 17.18
N LEU A 38 -13.01 0.93 17.75
CA LEU A 38 -13.25 1.27 19.16
C LEU A 38 -14.72 1.44 19.48
N ARG A 39 -15.37 0.30 19.52
CA ARG A 39 -15.67 -0.21 20.85
C ARG A 39 -14.63 -1.23 21.36
N TRP A 40 -13.51 -1.44 20.65
CA TRP A 40 -12.39 -2.37 20.86
C TRP A 40 -11.06 -1.71 21.25
N GLY A 41 -10.67 -1.77 22.53
CA GLY A 41 -9.45 -1.10 23.01
C GLY A 41 -8.21 -1.99 22.92
N LEU A 42 -7.07 -1.37 22.61
CA LEU A 42 -5.75 -1.93 22.96
C LEU A 42 -5.35 -1.61 24.42
N GLN A 43 -6.19 -0.90 25.18
CA GLN A 43 -5.97 -0.56 26.59
C GLN A 43 -7.25 -0.74 27.42
N HIS A 44 -7.19 -1.54 28.47
CA HIS A 44 -8.18 -1.50 29.55
C HIS A 44 -7.79 -0.44 30.59
N ARG A 45 -8.71 0.50 30.82
CA ARG A 45 -8.75 1.24 32.09
C ARG A 45 -9.44 0.36 33.14
N THR A 46 -8.77 0.25 34.29
CA THR A 46 -9.28 -0.07 35.64
C THR A 46 -9.74 -1.49 35.99
N SER A 47 -8.82 -2.36 36.46
CA SER A 47 -8.83 -2.93 37.84
C SER A 47 -7.76 -4.03 38.02
N ARG A 48 -6.86 -3.81 39.00
CA ARG A 48 -5.96 -4.69 39.77
C ARG A 48 -5.24 -5.95 39.24
N MET A 49 -5.44 -6.46 38.02
CA MET A 49 -4.54 -7.48 37.44
C MET A 49 -4.32 -7.17 35.96
N SER A 50 -3.21 -6.49 35.66
CA SER A 50 -2.81 -6.06 34.32
C SER A 50 -2.33 -7.25 33.51
N MET A 51 -3.20 -7.80 32.66
CA MET A 51 -2.80 -8.54 31.47
C MET A 51 -2.86 -7.53 30.32
N ASN A 52 -1.70 -7.01 29.92
CA ASN A 52 -1.60 -6.14 28.75
C ASN A 52 -1.50 -7.06 27.53
N ALA A 53 -2.08 -6.74 26.37
CA ALA A 53 -1.56 -7.22 25.09
C ALA A 53 -0.87 -6.02 24.46
N THR A 54 0.38 -6.15 24.05
CA THR A 54 1.15 -5.03 23.51
C THR A 54 1.54 -5.37 22.08
N VAL A 55 0.94 -4.70 21.09
CA VAL A 55 1.54 -4.67 19.75
C VAL A 55 2.74 -3.73 19.83
N ALA A 56 3.90 -4.29 20.14
CA ALA A 56 5.13 -3.54 20.00
C ALA A 56 5.28 -3.22 18.50
N ILE A 57 5.43 -1.94 18.16
CA ILE A 57 6.13 -1.67 16.91
C ILE A 57 7.58 -1.84 17.31
N GLU A 58 8.12 -3.01 17.02
CA GLU A 58 9.55 -3.20 17.03
C GLU A 58 10.07 -2.47 15.81
N TRP A 59 10.56 -1.26 16.07
CA TRP A 59 11.54 -0.65 15.19
C TRP A 59 12.77 -1.52 15.31
N ASP A 60 13.31 -1.93 14.17
CA ASP A 60 14.61 -2.54 14.15
C ASP A 60 15.66 -1.47 14.48
N ARG A 61 15.76 -1.10 15.77
CA ARG A 61 16.89 -0.35 16.33
C ARG A 61 18.04 -1.32 16.52
N LEU A 62 18.45 -2.00 15.45
CA LEU A 62 19.73 -2.68 15.44
C LEU A 62 20.81 -1.62 15.23
N GLY A 63 21.60 -1.38 16.27
CA GLY A 63 22.89 -0.69 16.19
C GLY A 63 23.93 -1.51 15.44
N GLN A 64 23.61 -1.98 14.23
CA GLN A 64 24.52 -2.72 13.36
C GLN A 64 24.51 -2.10 11.95
N PRO A 65 25.66 -2.09 11.25
CA PRO A 65 25.81 -1.36 10.00
C PRO A 65 25.02 -2.02 8.87
N LEU A 66 24.21 -1.20 8.16
CA LEU A 66 23.82 -1.30 6.74
C LEU A 66 24.02 -2.69 6.10
N ARG A 67 23.12 -3.62 6.38
CA ARG A 67 22.84 -4.76 5.49
C ARG A 67 21.36 -5.11 5.58
N TYR A 68 20.67 -4.87 4.47
CA TYR A 68 19.50 -5.61 3.97
C TYR A 68 18.54 -6.20 5.00
N VAL A 69 17.34 -5.63 5.10
CA VAL A 69 16.15 -6.47 5.23
C VAL A 69 15.32 -6.24 3.99
N LEU A 70 15.87 -6.65 2.84
CA LEU A 70 15.00 -7.08 1.77
C LEU A 70 14.31 -8.35 2.29
N PRO A 71 12.99 -8.50 2.14
CA PRO A 71 12.35 -9.80 2.30
C PRO A 71 13.14 -10.85 1.53
N GLU A 72 13.32 -12.05 2.11
CA GLU A 72 13.97 -13.17 1.41
C GLU A 72 13.27 -13.49 0.07
N ALA A 73 11.97 -13.19 -0.05
CA ALA A 73 11.24 -13.20 -1.31
C ALA A 73 11.87 -12.32 -2.40
N LEU A 74 12.31 -11.10 -2.08
CA LEU A 74 12.93 -10.21 -3.06
C LEU A 74 14.32 -10.67 -3.48
N GLU A 75 15.03 -11.43 -2.65
CA GLU A 75 16.29 -12.07 -3.06
C GLU A 75 16.07 -13.17 -4.10
N ARG A 76 14.90 -13.82 -4.07
CA ARG A 76 14.47 -14.85 -5.03
C ARG A 76 13.81 -14.27 -6.28
N LEU A 77 13.66 -12.94 -6.39
CA LEU A 77 13.06 -12.33 -7.56
C LEU A 77 13.97 -12.47 -8.78
N GLU A 78 13.52 -13.31 -9.71
CA GLU A 78 14.09 -13.46 -11.05
C GLU A 78 13.35 -12.55 -12.04
N ILE A 79 14.07 -11.54 -12.53
CA ILE A 79 13.68 -10.79 -13.72
C ILE A 79 14.67 -11.22 -14.81
N PRO A 80 14.17 -11.76 -15.95
CA PRO A 80 15.01 -12.13 -17.08
C PRO A 80 15.97 -10.99 -17.47
N ASP A 81 17.21 -11.33 -17.85
CA ASP A 81 18.24 -10.33 -18.21
C ASP A 81 17.77 -9.40 -19.34
N GLU A 82 16.95 -9.90 -20.28
CA GLU A 82 16.32 -9.10 -21.33
C GLU A 82 15.37 -8.01 -20.82
N LEU A 83 14.80 -8.19 -19.62
CA LEU A 83 13.89 -7.25 -18.95
C LEU A 83 14.59 -6.39 -17.89
N GLU A 84 15.88 -6.59 -17.60
CA GLU A 84 16.64 -5.77 -16.64
C GLU A 84 16.53 -4.27 -16.99
N ARG A 85 16.70 -3.92 -18.27
CA ARG A 85 16.61 -2.52 -18.72
C ARG A 85 15.20 -1.96 -18.52
N ALA A 86 14.17 -2.75 -18.80
CA ALA A 86 12.79 -2.34 -18.59
C ALA A 86 12.51 -2.12 -17.11
N ALA A 87 12.97 -3.01 -16.23
CA ALA A 87 12.83 -2.89 -14.79
C ALA A 87 13.50 -1.61 -14.25
N ARG A 88 14.73 -1.30 -14.65
CA ARG A 88 15.41 -0.07 -14.24
C ARG A 88 14.69 1.19 -14.72
N LEU A 89 14.24 1.20 -15.97
CA LEU A 89 13.46 2.32 -16.52
C LEU A 89 12.08 2.47 -15.85
N ALA A 90 11.45 1.38 -15.44
CA ALA A 90 10.14 1.41 -14.79
C ALA A 90 10.16 2.20 -13.47
N VAL A 91 11.27 2.19 -12.72
CA VAL A 91 11.48 3.04 -11.53
C VAL A 91 11.30 4.53 -11.85
N TYR A 92 11.68 4.93 -13.07
CA TYR A 92 11.57 6.31 -13.56
C TYR A 92 10.31 6.57 -14.39
N GLY A 93 9.46 5.57 -14.60
CA GLY A 93 8.27 5.65 -15.46
C GLY A 93 7.41 6.89 -15.21
N PRO A 94 7.07 7.23 -13.95
CA PRO A 94 6.31 8.44 -13.63
C PRO A 94 7.04 9.74 -13.96
N THR A 95 8.36 9.82 -13.75
CA THR A 95 9.17 10.99 -14.11
C THR A 95 9.21 11.18 -15.63
N VAL A 96 9.39 10.09 -16.37
CA VAL A 96 9.33 10.09 -17.84
C VAL A 96 7.94 10.50 -18.33
N GLY A 97 6.88 10.00 -17.68
CA GLY A 97 5.50 10.39 -17.94
C GLY A 97 5.27 11.90 -17.78
N ARG A 98 5.68 12.46 -16.64
CA ARG A 98 5.58 13.91 -16.37
C ARG A 98 6.37 14.75 -17.36
N LEU A 99 7.58 14.32 -17.74
CA LEU A 99 8.37 15.01 -18.77
C LEU A 99 7.59 15.06 -20.09
N THR A 100 7.04 13.93 -20.52
CA THR A 100 6.26 13.79 -21.76
C THR A 100 5.03 14.71 -21.74
N GLU A 101 4.25 14.65 -20.66
CA GLU A 101 3.04 15.45 -20.50
C GLU A 101 3.35 16.94 -20.41
N SER A 102 4.37 17.33 -19.65
CA SER A 102 4.78 18.73 -19.52
C SER A 102 5.23 19.30 -20.87
N ALA A 103 6.00 18.52 -21.64
CA ALA A 103 6.42 18.91 -22.97
C ALA A 103 5.21 19.18 -23.88
N ARG A 104 4.23 18.26 -23.89
CA ARG A 104 3.00 18.39 -24.67
C ARG A 104 2.14 19.59 -24.26
N THR A 105 2.01 19.83 -22.97
CA THR A 105 1.23 20.96 -22.42
C THR A 105 1.84 22.31 -22.83
N LEU A 106 3.16 22.39 -22.99
CA LEU A 106 3.85 23.61 -23.39
C LEU A 106 3.88 23.83 -24.91
N LEU A 107 3.70 22.80 -25.73
CA LEU A 107 3.74 22.91 -27.20
C LEU A 107 2.81 24.01 -27.79
N PRO A 108 1.56 24.20 -27.32
CA PRO A 108 0.69 25.25 -27.83
C PRO A 108 1.21 26.68 -27.64
N LEU A 109 2.17 26.89 -26.73
CA LEU A 109 2.80 28.20 -26.55
C LEU A 109 3.71 28.59 -27.73
N PHE A 110 4.15 27.61 -28.53
CA PHE A 110 5.04 27.77 -29.68
C PHE A 110 4.36 27.23 -30.95
N PRO A 111 3.37 27.95 -31.51
CA PRO A 111 2.67 27.50 -32.71
C PRO A 111 3.60 27.46 -33.93
N PRO A 112 3.30 26.60 -34.93
CA PRO A 112 4.06 26.56 -36.19
C PRO A 112 4.05 27.95 -36.87
N GLY A 113 5.20 28.37 -37.39
CA GLY A 113 5.34 29.64 -38.11
C GLY A 113 5.64 30.87 -37.24
N GLY A 114 5.80 30.71 -35.93
CA GLY A 114 6.22 31.78 -35.01
C GLY A 114 5.14 32.82 -34.72
N GLY A 115 4.80 33.02 -33.45
CA GLY A 115 3.92 34.10 -33.01
C GLY A 115 4.70 35.33 -32.57
N SER A 116 4.21 36.53 -32.85
CA SER A 116 4.81 37.81 -32.39
C SER A 116 4.94 37.93 -30.87
N ARG A 117 4.25 37.08 -30.11
CA ARG A 117 4.28 37.04 -28.63
C ARG A 117 5.66 36.79 -28.02
N TRP A 118 6.61 36.26 -28.78
CA TRP A 118 7.95 35.92 -28.27
C TRP A 118 9.06 36.85 -28.81
N ALA A 119 8.71 37.88 -29.57
CA ALA A 119 9.67 38.75 -30.27
C ALA A 119 10.65 39.48 -29.33
N ASP A 120 10.25 39.77 -28.09
CA ASP A 120 11.09 40.43 -27.08
C ASP A 120 11.84 39.44 -26.17
N THR A 121 11.75 38.14 -26.44
CA THR A 121 12.40 37.10 -25.63
C THR A 121 13.67 36.57 -26.28
N ARG A 122 14.60 36.05 -25.46
CA ARG A 122 15.80 35.34 -25.95
C ARG A 122 15.50 33.90 -26.42
N ILE A 123 14.23 33.52 -26.51
CA ILE A 123 13.80 32.18 -26.86
C ILE A 123 13.42 32.17 -28.33
N ASP A 124 14.13 31.38 -29.12
CA ASP A 124 13.73 31.09 -30.50
C ASP A 124 12.51 30.12 -30.47
N PRO A 125 11.32 30.53 -30.96
CA PRO A 125 10.11 29.71 -30.89
C PRO A 125 10.20 28.39 -31.65
N GLU A 126 10.93 28.35 -32.77
CA GLU A 126 11.08 27.13 -33.57
C GLU A 126 11.98 26.13 -32.85
N VAL A 127 13.09 26.61 -32.28
CA VAL A 127 14.00 25.78 -31.47
C VAL A 127 13.31 25.26 -30.21
N ALA A 128 12.54 26.10 -29.52
CA ALA A 128 11.78 25.72 -28.33
C ALA A 128 10.76 24.63 -28.67
N ARG A 129 9.98 24.83 -29.75
CA ARG A 129 9.01 23.84 -30.23
C ARG A 129 9.69 22.50 -30.55
N ALA A 130 10.73 22.50 -31.38
CA ALA A 130 11.44 21.29 -31.77
C ALA A 130 12.04 20.55 -30.56
N THR A 131 12.45 21.29 -29.52
CA THR A 131 12.97 20.70 -28.28
C THR A 131 11.86 20.03 -27.47
N LEU A 132 10.69 20.65 -27.36
CA LEU A 132 9.53 20.06 -26.69
C LEU A 132 9.01 18.82 -27.43
N GLU A 133 8.95 18.85 -28.77
CA GLU A 133 8.58 17.70 -29.60
C GLU A 133 9.54 16.52 -29.35
N ARG A 134 10.85 16.76 -29.44
CA ARG A 134 11.87 15.72 -29.14
C ARG A 134 11.78 15.18 -27.71
N ALA A 135 11.52 16.04 -26.73
CA ALA A 135 11.38 15.62 -25.33
C ALA A 135 10.14 14.72 -25.15
N SER A 136 9.02 15.06 -25.81
CA SER A 136 7.82 14.21 -25.82
C SER A 136 8.08 12.87 -26.51
N ASP A 137 8.75 12.86 -27.65
CA ASP A 137 9.01 11.64 -28.42
C ASP A 137 9.95 10.68 -27.67
N LEU A 138 11.04 11.22 -27.11
CA LEU A 138 11.96 10.46 -26.25
C LEU A 138 11.24 9.91 -25.02
N GLY A 139 10.37 10.70 -24.41
CA GLY A 139 9.57 10.27 -23.27
C GLY A 139 8.68 9.08 -23.60
N GLU A 140 7.99 9.09 -24.75
CA GLU A 140 7.18 7.93 -25.18
C GLU A 140 8.03 6.71 -25.52
N GLU A 141 9.21 6.89 -26.12
CA GLU A 141 10.13 5.79 -26.37
C GLU A 141 10.60 5.14 -25.06
N LEU A 142 11.01 5.95 -24.07
CA LEU A 142 11.41 5.46 -22.76
C LEU A 142 10.26 4.72 -22.05
N ARG A 143 9.01 5.20 -22.18
CA ARG A 143 7.83 4.50 -21.63
C ARG A 143 7.60 3.14 -22.28
N ARG A 144 7.74 3.05 -23.61
CA ARG A 144 7.65 1.75 -24.32
C ARG A 144 8.75 0.79 -23.87
N LEU A 145 9.96 1.28 -23.64
CA LEU A 145 11.08 0.48 -23.13
C LEU A 145 10.91 0.07 -21.67
N ALA A 146 10.24 0.89 -20.85
CA ALA A 146 9.95 0.60 -19.45
C ALA A 146 8.82 -0.41 -19.26
N ALA A 147 7.90 -0.52 -20.22
CA ALA A 147 6.75 -1.42 -20.19
C ALA A 147 6.60 -2.14 -21.55
N PRO A 148 7.59 -2.96 -21.97
CA PRO A 148 7.51 -3.69 -23.22
C PRO A 148 6.29 -4.60 -23.27
N ASP A 149 5.68 -4.69 -24.44
CA ASP A 149 4.66 -5.70 -24.72
C ASP A 149 5.35 -7.05 -24.91
N LEU A 150 4.97 -8.02 -24.07
CA LEU A 150 5.54 -9.37 -24.07
C LEU A 150 4.59 -10.39 -24.74
N GLY A 151 3.53 -9.93 -25.42
CA GLY A 151 2.53 -10.80 -26.06
C GLY A 151 1.59 -11.50 -25.07
N GLY A 152 1.56 -11.06 -23.81
CA GLY A 152 0.69 -11.55 -22.75
C GLY A 152 -0.53 -10.64 -22.51
N ALA A 153 -1.26 -10.89 -21.41
CA ALA A 153 -2.46 -10.11 -21.06
C ALA A 153 -2.16 -8.65 -20.69
N HIS A 154 -0.94 -8.37 -20.21
CA HIS A 154 -0.49 -7.03 -19.81
C HIS A 154 0.97 -6.80 -20.22
N PRO A 155 1.36 -5.54 -20.52
CA PRO A 155 2.76 -5.17 -20.69
C PRO A 155 3.55 -5.42 -19.40
N PHE A 156 4.87 -5.46 -19.49
CA PHE A 156 5.73 -5.60 -18.32
C PHE A 156 5.41 -4.53 -17.26
N ASP A 157 5.31 -4.97 -16.02
CA ASP A 157 4.86 -4.17 -14.89
C ASP A 157 5.70 -4.53 -13.66
N LEU A 158 6.71 -3.70 -13.38
CA LEU A 158 7.63 -3.94 -12.27
C LEU A 158 6.91 -4.08 -10.93
N VAL A 159 5.91 -3.25 -10.66
CA VAL A 159 5.20 -3.25 -9.38
C VAL A 159 4.40 -4.54 -9.23
N ARG A 160 3.67 -4.96 -10.26
CA ARG A 160 2.95 -6.24 -10.23
C ARG A 160 3.92 -7.40 -10.02
N ARG A 161 5.05 -7.43 -10.74
CA ARG A 161 6.08 -8.47 -10.58
C ARG A 161 6.68 -8.52 -9.17
N LEU A 162 6.87 -7.37 -8.53
CA LEU A 162 7.33 -7.28 -7.14
C LEU A 162 6.27 -7.82 -6.17
N LEU A 163 4.98 -7.58 -6.43
CA LEU A 163 3.86 -7.95 -5.55
C LEU A 163 3.26 -9.33 -5.86
N GLU A 164 3.74 -10.03 -6.89
CA GLU A 164 3.31 -11.38 -7.28
C GLU A 164 3.81 -12.48 -6.32
N PHE A 165 4.71 -12.17 -5.38
CA PHE A 165 5.18 -13.13 -4.39
C PHE A 165 4.11 -13.40 -3.34
N ASP A 166 3.99 -14.66 -2.94
CA ASP A 166 3.09 -15.11 -1.87
C ASP A 166 3.49 -14.57 -0.47
N GLU A 167 4.60 -13.83 -0.37
CA GLU A 167 5.09 -13.20 0.86
C GLU A 167 4.91 -11.69 0.79
N ASP A 168 4.45 -11.08 1.89
CA ASP A 168 4.33 -9.62 1.97
C ASP A 168 5.71 -8.96 1.88
N ILE A 169 5.98 -8.34 0.73
CA ILE A 169 7.29 -7.72 0.45
C ILE A 169 7.41 -6.28 0.94
N LEU A 170 6.29 -5.62 1.28
CA LEU A 170 6.28 -4.20 1.67
C LEU A 170 6.35 -4.01 3.19
N GLY A 171 5.72 -4.90 3.93
CA GLY A 171 5.75 -4.97 5.39
C GLY A 171 5.31 -6.35 5.84
N VAL A 172 5.37 -6.63 7.12
CA VAL A 172 4.79 -7.85 7.69
C VAL A 172 4.41 -7.62 9.14
N TYR A 173 3.21 -8.05 9.51
CA TYR A 173 2.84 -8.29 10.89
C TYR A 173 3.30 -9.68 11.32
N ARG A 174 4.28 -9.73 12.23
CA ARG A 174 4.77 -10.96 12.86
C ARG A 174 4.09 -11.16 14.20
N PHE A 175 3.61 -12.37 14.40
CA PHE A 175 3.17 -12.85 15.69
C PHE A 175 4.16 -13.92 16.12
N ASP A 176 5.04 -13.58 17.06
CA ASP A 176 6.17 -14.43 17.41
C ASP A 176 5.68 -15.70 18.13
N GLY A 177 6.31 -16.85 17.91
CA GLY A 177 6.40 -17.94 18.89
C GLY A 177 5.31 -19.01 18.92
N ASP A 178 5.75 -20.25 18.63
CA ASP A 178 5.31 -21.52 19.26
C ASP A 178 3.87 -21.48 19.82
N GLU A 179 2.90 -21.77 18.96
CA GLU A 179 1.45 -21.58 19.17
C GLU A 179 0.96 -22.11 20.52
N ALA A 180 1.53 -23.23 20.98
CA ALA A 180 1.21 -23.86 22.26
C ALA A 180 1.60 -23.03 23.48
N ARG A 181 2.67 -22.23 23.38
CA ARG A 181 3.19 -21.42 24.48
C ARG A 181 2.47 -20.08 24.60
N GLN A 182 1.92 -19.58 23.50
CA GLN A 182 1.22 -18.29 23.45
C GLN A 182 -0.30 -18.37 23.61
N ALA A 183 -0.92 -19.52 23.33
CA ALA A 183 -2.31 -19.77 23.72
C ALA A 183 -2.53 -19.61 25.24
N LEU A 184 -1.46 -19.74 26.03
CA LEU A 184 -1.44 -19.58 27.48
C LEU A 184 -0.80 -18.26 27.95
N ASP A 185 -0.27 -17.43 27.04
CA ASP A 185 0.36 -16.15 27.40
C ASP A 185 -0.71 -15.07 27.60
N PRO A 186 -0.86 -14.51 28.82
CA PRO A 186 -1.76 -13.40 29.07
C PRO A 186 -1.35 -12.09 28.34
N ASN A 187 -0.13 -12.01 27.79
CA ASN A 187 0.38 -10.84 27.07
C ASN A 187 1.02 -11.23 25.72
N PRO A 188 0.21 -11.66 24.74
CA PRO A 188 0.66 -11.96 23.39
C PRO A 188 1.36 -10.75 22.77
N ARG A 189 2.49 -10.98 22.09
CA ARG A 189 3.28 -9.93 21.45
C ARG A 189 3.26 -10.09 19.94
N GLY A 190 2.88 -9.02 19.26
CA GLY A 190 3.03 -8.89 17.82
C GLY A 190 4.01 -7.78 17.49
N ALA A 191 4.68 -7.90 16.36
CA ALA A 191 5.62 -6.95 15.79
C ALA A 191 5.18 -6.56 14.37
N VAL A 192 5.42 -5.31 13.98
CA VAL A 192 5.23 -4.85 12.60
C VAL A 192 6.58 -4.46 12.05
N VAL A 193 6.94 -5.03 10.90
CA VAL A 193 8.15 -4.69 10.15
C VAL A 193 7.73 -4.02 8.85
N VAL A 194 8.39 -2.93 8.45
CA VAL A 194 8.18 -2.25 7.16
C VAL A 194 9.49 -2.27 6.39
N TYR A 195 9.47 -2.78 5.16
CA TYR A 195 10.68 -2.98 4.36
C TYR A 195 10.96 -1.75 3.49
N TRP A 196 11.75 -0.80 4.01
CA TRP A 196 11.97 0.51 3.38
C TRP A 196 12.42 0.46 1.91
N GLY A 197 13.28 -0.52 1.54
CA GLY A 197 13.79 -0.64 0.18
C GLY A 197 12.71 -1.03 -0.83
N ALA A 198 11.85 -1.97 -0.44
CA ALA A 198 10.71 -2.40 -1.25
C ALA A 198 9.67 -1.27 -1.36
N VAL A 199 9.38 -0.58 -0.25
CA VAL A 199 8.50 0.60 -0.21
C VAL A 199 9.05 1.69 -1.14
N GLY A 200 10.33 2.02 -1.07
CA GLY A 200 10.95 3.02 -1.94
C GLY A 200 10.84 2.65 -3.42
N LEU A 201 11.18 1.41 -3.77
CA LEU A 201 11.14 0.92 -5.14
C LEU A 201 9.71 0.98 -5.73
N VAL A 202 8.73 0.50 -4.97
CA VAL A 202 7.32 0.54 -5.39
C VAL A 202 6.79 1.98 -5.45
N ALA A 203 7.15 2.83 -4.48
CA ALA A 203 6.76 4.25 -4.50
C ALA A 203 7.29 4.97 -5.74
N CYS A 204 8.57 4.78 -6.09
CA CYS A 204 9.18 5.36 -7.28
C CYS A 204 8.50 4.86 -8.57
N ALA A 205 8.30 3.55 -8.70
CA ALA A 205 7.67 2.96 -9.88
C ALA A 205 6.19 3.37 -10.05
N LEU A 206 5.46 3.58 -8.95
CA LEU A 206 4.09 4.10 -8.96
C LEU A 206 4.03 5.63 -9.11
N GLY A 207 5.10 6.34 -8.76
CA GLY A 207 5.17 7.80 -8.86
C GLY A 207 4.50 8.51 -7.70
N VAL A 208 4.44 7.85 -6.55
CA VAL A 208 3.78 8.33 -5.32
C VAL A 208 4.83 8.72 -4.29
N SER A 209 4.41 9.43 -3.24
CA SER A 209 5.31 9.79 -2.14
C SER A 209 5.75 8.53 -1.36
N ILE A 210 7.06 8.40 -1.12
CA ILE A 210 7.63 7.32 -0.30
C ILE A 210 7.01 7.34 1.10
N SER A 211 6.93 8.52 1.72
CA SER A 211 6.31 8.70 3.04
C SER A 211 4.83 8.33 3.04
N ALA A 212 4.09 8.67 1.97
CA ALA A 212 2.69 8.31 1.84
C ALA A 212 2.51 6.79 1.75
N LEU A 213 3.26 6.13 0.87
CA LEU A 213 3.20 4.66 0.73
C LEU A 213 3.63 3.95 2.01
N ALA A 214 4.65 4.46 2.71
CA ALA A 214 5.07 3.92 4.01
C ALA A 214 3.94 3.96 5.05
N VAL A 215 3.13 5.03 5.06
CA VAL A 215 1.96 5.13 5.94
C VAL A 215 0.85 4.17 5.51
N VAL A 216 0.63 3.95 4.21
CA VAL A 216 -0.32 2.92 3.71
C VAL A 216 0.07 1.54 4.23
N VAL A 217 1.33 1.14 4.02
CA VAL A 217 1.84 -0.17 4.46
C VAL A 217 1.75 -0.30 5.98
N LEU A 218 2.18 0.71 6.72
CA LEU A 218 2.06 0.73 8.18
C LEU A 218 0.61 0.57 8.65
N ALA A 219 -0.35 1.24 7.99
CA ALA A 219 -1.76 1.12 8.32
C ALA A 219 -2.28 -0.30 8.08
N HIS A 220 -1.84 -0.95 7.00
CA HIS A 220 -2.17 -2.33 6.67
C HIS A 220 -1.62 -3.33 7.70
N GLU A 221 -0.32 -3.29 7.98
CA GLU A 221 0.28 -4.21 8.96
C GLU A 221 -0.27 -4.01 10.37
N LEU A 222 -0.52 -2.75 10.77
CA LEU A 222 -1.18 -2.48 12.04
C LEU A 222 -2.63 -2.96 12.04
N ALA A 223 -3.33 -2.94 10.91
CA ALA A 223 -4.68 -3.47 10.81
C ALA A 223 -4.71 -4.98 11.05
N HIS A 224 -3.78 -5.75 10.46
CA HIS A 224 -3.57 -7.16 10.78
C HIS A 224 -3.38 -7.38 12.28
N GLY A 225 -2.45 -6.63 12.89
CA GLY A 225 -2.21 -6.70 14.33
C GLY A 225 -3.43 -6.35 15.19
N HIS A 226 -4.27 -5.40 14.78
CA HIS A 226 -5.49 -5.06 15.52
C HIS A 226 -6.63 -6.07 15.31
N VAL A 227 -6.75 -6.65 14.11
CA VAL A 227 -7.72 -7.72 13.82
C VAL A 227 -7.38 -8.97 14.63
N HIS A 228 -6.10 -9.26 14.82
CA HIS A 228 -5.65 -10.37 15.65
C HIS A 228 -5.67 -10.05 17.16
N LEU A 229 -4.91 -9.03 17.60
CA LEU A 229 -4.62 -8.77 19.02
C LEU A 229 -5.57 -7.77 19.70
N GLY A 230 -6.39 -7.05 18.93
CA GLY A 230 -7.36 -6.11 19.49
C GLY A 230 -8.44 -6.83 20.28
N HIS A 231 -8.87 -6.27 21.41
CA HIS A 231 -9.96 -6.81 22.23
C HIS A 231 -11.30 -6.27 21.76
N ASP A 232 -12.33 -7.13 21.69
CA ASP A 232 -13.69 -6.65 21.46
C ASP A 232 -14.27 -5.89 22.67
N ARG A 233 -15.51 -5.42 22.55
CA ARG A 233 -16.20 -4.68 23.64
C ARG A 233 -16.41 -5.52 24.91
N ASP A 234 -16.42 -6.84 24.75
CA ASP A 234 -16.67 -7.83 25.78
C ASP A 234 -15.32 -8.35 26.34
N GLY A 235 -14.18 -7.80 25.87
CA GLY A 235 -12.83 -8.14 26.30
C GLY A 235 -12.25 -9.39 25.64
N ASN A 236 -12.87 -9.91 24.58
CA ASN A 236 -12.37 -11.11 23.89
C ASN A 236 -11.39 -10.77 22.78
N ARG A 237 -10.40 -11.63 22.57
CA ARG A 237 -9.43 -11.58 21.47
C ARG A 237 -9.67 -12.74 20.52
N TRP A 238 -9.25 -12.61 19.27
CA TRP A 238 -9.10 -13.78 18.39
C TRP A 238 -7.99 -14.68 18.95
N SER A 239 -8.31 -15.95 19.23
CA SER A 239 -7.27 -16.91 19.63
C SER A 239 -6.25 -17.06 18.50
N GLY A 240 -4.99 -17.31 18.84
CA GLY A 240 -3.93 -17.48 17.83
C GLY A 240 -4.21 -18.64 16.87
N GLU A 241 -4.71 -19.77 17.41
CA GLU A 241 -5.09 -20.96 16.65
C GLU A 241 -6.25 -20.67 15.68
N ASP A 242 -7.34 -20.05 16.16
CA ASP A 242 -8.48 -19.73 15.32
C ASP A 242 -8.14 -18.67 14.26
N HIS A 243 -7.29 -17.71 14.61
CA HIS A 243 -6.81 -16.70 13.67
C HIS A 243 -5.96 -17.34 12.58
N ALA A 244 -5.01 -18.21 12.94
CA ALA A 244 -4.17 -18.94 11.98
C ALA A 244 -4.97 -19.91 11.11
N ALA A 245 -6.05 -20.50 11.64
CA ALA A 245 -6.95 -21.39 10.90
C ALA A 245 -7.99 -20.64 10.05
N SER A 246 -8.06 -19.31 10.14
CA SER A 246 -8.99 -18.50 9.35
C SER A 246 -8.50 -18.29 7.92
N ASP A 247 -9.43 -18.03 7.02
CA ASP A 247 -9.15 -17.81 5.60
C ASP A 247 -8.28 -16.56 5.38
N VAL A 248 -7.19 -16.69 4.62
CA VAL A 248 -6.31 -15.57 4.26
C VAL A 248 -7.10 -14.46 3.57
N ALA A 249 -8.07 -14.79 2.71
CA ALA A 249 -8.90 -13.79 2.03
C ALA A 249 -9.73 -12.96 3.03
N LEU A 250 -10.14 -13.54 4.17
CA LEU A 250 -10.85 -12.81 5.22
C LEU A 250 -9.92 -11.83 5.92
N LEU A 251 -8.74 -12.30 6.33
CA LEU A 251 -7.77 -11.50 7.06
C LEU A 251 -7.30 -10.31 6.21
N GLU A 252 -6.97 -10.56 4.94
CA GLU A 252 -6.60 -9.50 3.99
C GLU A 252 -7.72 -8.51 3.72
N ALA A 253 -8.96 -8.99 3.52
CA ALA A 253 -10.10 -8.10 3.31
C ALA A 253 -10.35 -7.19 4.53
N LEU A 254 -10.17 -7.69 5.75
CA LEU A 254 -10.30 -6.88 6.95
C LEU A 254 -9.16 -5.88 7.09
N ALA A 255 -7.91 -6.31 6.90
CA ALA A 255 -6.76 -5.42 6.95
C ALA A 255 -6.87 -4.29 5.91
N GLN A 256 -7.23 -4.62 4.68
CA GLN A 256 -7.44 -3.66 3.60
C GLN A 256 -8.64 -2.73 3.84
N TYR A 257 -9.74 -3.23 4.42
CA TYR A 257 -10.87 -2.40 4.80
C TYR A 257 -10.47 -1.30 5.79
N TYR A 258 -9.74 -1.66 6.85
CA TYR A 258 -9.30 -0.66 7.82
C TYR A 258 -8.20 0.24 7.26
N THR A 259 -7.31 -0.28 6.40
CA THR A 259 -6.33 0.52 5.67
C THR A 259 -7.00 1.61 4.86
N HIS A 260 -8.05 1.26 4.11
CA HIS A 260 -8.86 2.19 3.33
C HIS A 260 -9.40 3.33 4.21
N LEU A 261 -10.07 2.99 5.32
CA LEU A 261 -10.68 3.97 6.23
C LEU A 261 -9.64 4.92 6.85
N ILE A 262 -8.44 4.41 7.15
CA ILE A 262 -7.35 5.22 7.70
C ILE A 262 -6.80 6.15 6.63
N CYS A 263 -6.55 5.64 5.42
CA CYS A 263 -6.02 6.43 4.33
C CYS A 263 -6.98 7.56 3.95
N GLU A 264 -8.28 7.27 3.84
CA GLU A 264 -9.32 8.28 3.63
C GLU A 264 -9.33 9.33 4.75
N HIS A 265 -9.26 8.90 6.01
CA HIS A 265 -9.31 9.82 7.15
C HIS A 265 -8.06 10.71 7.27
N LEU A 266 -6.87 10.17 6.96
CA LEU A 266 -5.60 10.85 7.14
C LEU A 266 -5.14 11.59 5.88
N ASP A 267 -5.84 11.51 4.74
CA ASP A 267 -5.43 12.11 3.47
C ASP A 267 -5.18 13.63 3.57
N GLY A 268 -6.02 14.35 4.32
CA GLY A 268 -5.83 15.79 4.55
C GLY A 268 -4.62 16.13 5.42
N ALA A 269 -4.04 15.16 6.12
CA ALA A 269 -2.90 15.33 7.02
C ALA A 269 -1.60 14.75 6.44
N VAL A 270 -1.70 13.76 5.55
CA VAL A 270 -0.59 13.12 4.83
C VAL A 270 -0.81 13.33 3.33
N PRO A 271 -0.13 14.31 2.70
CA PRO A 271 -0.35 14.63 1.29
C PRO A 271 -0.19 13.41 0.38
N GLY A 272 -1.23 13.11 -0.41
CA GLY A 272 -1.24 12.03 -1.40
C GLY A 272 -1.33 10.62 -0.80
N LEU A 273 -1.73 10.47 0.46
CA LEU A 273 -1.86 9.16 1.12
C LEU A 273 -2.87 8.28 0.42
N PHE A 274 -4.08 8.79 0.18
CA PHE A 274 -5.13 8.00 -0.40
C PHE A 274 -4.87 7.74 -1.90
N ASP A 275 -4.23 8.68 -2.59
CA ASP A 275 -3.79 8.45 -3.96
C ASP A 275 -2.70 7.37 -4.03
N ALA A 276 -1.78 7.29 -3.06
CA ALA A 276 -0.80 6.20 -2.97
C ALA A 276 -1.47 4.84 -2.75
N TYR A 277 -2.48 4.78 -1.87
CA TYR A 277 -3.30 3.59 -1.65
C TYR A 277 -3.97 3.13 -2.96
N TRP A 278 -4.63 4.06 -3.68
CA TRP A 278 -5.33 3.77 -4.93
C TRP A 278 -4.41 3.43 -6.09
N ALA A 279 -3.18 3.97 -6.12
CA ALA A 279 -2.16 3.60 -7.09
C ALA A 279 -1.63 2.17 -6.87
N LEU A 280 -1.53 1.73 -5.61
CA LEU A 280 -1.02 0.41 -5.23
C LEU A 280 -2.05 -0.69 -5.49
N LEU A 281 -3.30 -0.49 -5.08
CA LEU A 281 -4.34 -1.52 -5.02
C LEU A 281 -4.54 -2.34 -6.32
N PRO A 282 -4.58 -1.75 -7.54
CA PRO A 282 -4.79 -2.50 -8.77
C PRO A 282 -3.59 -3.39 -9.18
N ARG A 283 -2.44 -3.21 -8.52
CA ARG A 283 -1.21 -4.00 -8.76
C ARG A 283 -1.02 -5.10 -7.74
N GLN A 284 -1.81 -5.10 -6.66
CA GLN A 284 -1.81 -6.16 -5.66
C GLN A 284 -2.60 -7.38 -6.15
N PRO A 285 -2.29 -8.57 -5.62
CA PRO A 285 -3.10 -9.77 -5.82
C PRO A 285 -4.60 -9.57 -5.51
N GLU A 286 -5.46 -10.40 -6.10
CA GLU A 286 -6.92 -10.26 -6.02
C GLU A 286 -7.44 -10.28 -4.57
N ILE A 287 -6.80 -11.05 -3.68
CA ILE A 287 -7.18 -11.17 -2.27
C ILE A 287 -7.20 -9.82 -1.54
N TYR A 288 -6.31 -8.89 -1.88
CA TYR A 288 -6.27 -7.55 -1.28
C TYR A 288 -7.45 -6.67 -1.71
N GLN A 289 -8.17 -7.06 -2.77
CA GLN A 289 -9.32 -6.32 -3.30
C GLN A 289 -10.64 -6.79 -2.69
N GLY A 290 -10.63 -7.85 -1.87
CA GLY A 290 -11.82 -8.38 -1.19
C GLY A 290 -12.49 -7.40 -0.21
N HIS A 291 -11.84 -6.31 0.15
CA HIS A 291 -12.44 -5.30 1.02
C HIS A 291 -13.43 -4.36 0.30
N LEU A 292 -13.40 -4.28 -1.04
CA LEU A 292 -14.16 -3.28 -1.81
C LEU A 292 -15.69 -3.34 -1.55
N PRO A 293 -16.35 -4.52 -1.47
CA PRO A 293 -17.75 -4.60 -1.08
C PRO A 293 -18.04 -4.03 0.32
N LEU A 294 -17.10 -4.18 1.26
CA LEU A 294 -17.23 -3.67 2.63
C LEU A 294 -17.27 -2.14 2.63
N VAL A 295 -16.38 -1.49 1.86
CA VAL A 295 -16.33 -0.02 1.73
C VAL A 295 -17.63 0.54 1.15
N ILE A 296 -18.20 -0.11 0.14
CA ILE A 296 -19.36 0.42 -0.59
C ILE A 296 -20.63 0.42 0.27
N LYS A 297 -20.83 -0.61 1.11
CA LYS A 297 -22.15 -0.87 1.70
C LYS A 297 -22.14 -1.15 3.21
N SER A 298 -20.96 -1.14 3.86
CA SER A 298 -20.86 -1.40 5.30
C SER A 298 -20.25 -0.24 6.05
N SER A 299 -20.89 0.13 7.17
CA SER A 299 -20.29 1.06 8.12
C SER A 299 -19.22 0.35 8.95
N PRO A 300 -18.23 1.09 9.49
CA PRO A 300 -17.19 0.53 10.34
C PRO A 300 -17.76 -0.23 11.55
N GLU A 301 -18.85 0.27 12.14
CA GLU A 301 -19.52 -0.34 13.30
C GLU A 301 -20.13 -1.70 12.95
N ARG A 302 -20.70 -1.83 11.74
CA ARG A 302 -21.30 -3.07 11.28
C ARG A 302 -20.23 -4.13 11.01
N VAL A 303 -19.14 -3.76 10.33
CA VAL A 303 -18.00 -4.66 10.08
C VAL A 303 -17.38 -5.10 11.40
N ALA A 304 -17.11 -4.16 12.32
CA ALA A 304 -16.60 -4.49 13.64
C ALA A 304 -17.54 -5.48 14.37
N SER A 305 -18.85 -5.20 14.43
CA SER A 305 -19.81 -6.10 15.09
C SER A 305 -19.74 -7.54 14.57
N GLU A 306 -19.62 -7.75 13.26
CA GLU A 306 -19.51 -9.11 12.71
C GLU A 306 -18.13 -9.73 12.97
N VAL A 307 -17.04 -8.96 12.91
CA VAL A 307 -15.71 -9.47 13.26
C VAL A 307 -15.65 -9.93 14.72
N ALA A 308 -16.30 -9.24 15.67
CA ALA A 308 -16.42 -9.73 17.06
C ALA A 308 -17.12 -11.10 17.17
N ARG A 309 -18.07 -11.39 16.26
CA ARG A 309 -18.77 -12.68 16.24
C ARG A 309 -17.91 -13.77 15.62
N LEU A 310 -17.19 -13.45 14.55
CA LEU A 310 -16.31 -14.38 13.83
C LEU A 310 -15.12 -14.83 14.69
N ARG A 311 -14.59 -13.96 15.55
CA ARG A 311 -13.49 -14.26 16.50
C ARG A 311 -13.71 -15.41 17.49
N ARG A 312 -14.91 -15.99 17.51
CA ARG A 312 -15.27 -17.12 18.40
C ARG A 312 -14.81 -18.49 17.85
N GLY A 313 -14.15 -18.51 16.70
CA GLY A 313 -13.59 -19.68 16.07
C GLY A 313 -12.86 -19.32 14.78
N PRO A 314 -12.44 -20.31 13.98
CA PRO A 314 -11.93 -20.07 12.64
C PRO A 314 -13.05 -19.51 11.76
N ALA A 315 -12.74 -18.50 10.94
CA ALA A 315 -13.73 -17.83 10.11
C ALA A 315 -13.30 -17.78 8.65
N ARG A 316 -14.29 -17.65 7.76
CA ARG A 316 -14.08 -17.62 6.31
C ARG A 316 -14.63 -16.34 5.70
N TYR A 317 -14.06 -15.91 4.57
CA TYR A 317 -14.44 -14.65 3.95
C TYR A 317 -15.92 -14.64 3.51
N HIS A 318 -16.42 -15.74 2.96
CA HIS A 318 -17.83 -15.86 2.55
C HIS A 318 -18.82 -15.70 3.72
N GLU A 319 -18.46 -16.15 4.92
CA GLU A 319 -19.32 -16.02 6.12
C GLU A 319 -19.47 -14.55 6.52
N LEU A 320 -18.42 -13.75 6.37
CA LEU A 320 -18.49 -12.30 6.60
C LEU A 320 -19.43 -11.65 5.58
N LEU A 321 -19.30 -12.01 4.30
CA LEU A 321 -20.13 -11.46 3.24
C LEU A 321 -21.61 -11.78 3.44
N GLU A 322 -21.94 -13.04 3.79
CA GLU A 322 -23.31 -13.48 4.08
C GLU A 322 -23.93 -12.70 5.24
N ARG A 323 -23.19 -12.57 6.36
CA ARG A 323 -23.64 -11.80 7.52
C ARG A 323 -23.89 -10.32 7.21
N LEU A 324 -23.16 -9.78 6.23
CA LEU A 324 -23.29 -8.40 5.80
C LEU A 324 -24.28 -8.21 4.63
N GLY A 325 -24.74 -9.28 3.98
CA GLY A 325 -25.61 -9.22 2.80
C GLY A 325 -24.90 -8.54 1.62
N LEU A 326 -23.67 -9.01 1.33
CA LEU A 326 -22.74 -8.44 0.35
C LEU A 326 -22.31 -9.42 -0.76
N GLU A 327 -22.87 -10.63 -0.79
CA GLU A 327 -22.51 -11.70 -1.73
C GLU A 327 -22.62 -11.23 -3.19
N ASP A 328 -23.71 -10.51 -3.51
CA ASP A 328 -23.92 -9.93 -4.84
C ASP A 328 -22.83 -8.94 -5.23
N LEU A 329 -22.33 -8.12 -4.28
CA LEU A 329 -21.28 -7.15 -4.55
C LEU A 329 -19.92 -7.82 -4.69
N ALA A 330 -19.64 -8.86 -3.92
CA ALA A 330 -18.39 -9.62 -3.99
C ALA A 330 -18.23 -10.35 -5.33
N SER A 331 -19.32 -10.66 -6.03
CA SER A 331 -19.29 -11.26 -7.37
C SER A 331 -18.94 -10.27 -8.50
N ARG A 332 -18.89 -8.97 -8.22
CA ARG A 332 -18.64 -7.95 -9.24
C ARG A 332 -17.15 -7.78 -9.52
N PRO A 333 -16.77 -7.39 -10.75
CA PRO A 333 -15.39 -7.08 -11.06
C PRO A 333 -14.85 -5.97 -10.15
N ALA A 334 -13.65 -6.15 -9.60
CA ALA A 334 -13.06 -5.18 -8.69
C ALA A 334 -12.94 -3.78 -9.32
N GLU A 335 -12.68 -3.68 -10.63
CA GLU A 335 -12.65 -2.41 -11.36
C GLU A 335 -13.96 -1.64 -11.31
N GLU A 336 -15.11 -2.34 -11.36
CA GLU A 336 -16.43 -1.72 -11.24
C GLU A 336 -16.61 -1.13 -9.83
N LEU A 337 -16.24 -1.89 -8.80
CA LEU A 337 -16.35 -1.48 -7.40
C LEU A 337 -15.43 -0.30 -7.10
N ARG A 338 -14.18 -0.35 -7.56
CA ARG A 338 -13.21 0.75 -7.47
C ARG A 338 -13.76 2.03 -8.09
N SER A 339 -14.26 1.93 -9.33
CA SER A 339 -14.87 3.06 -10.03
C SER A 339 -16.09 3.63 -9.29
N ALA A 340 -16.88 2.79 -8.62
CA ALA A 340 -18.01 3.23 -7.82
C ALA A 340 -17.56 4.03 -6.59
N ILE A 341 -16.52 3.58 -5.89
CA ILE A 341 -15.95 4.29 -4.72
C ILE A 341 -15.35 5.63 -5.14
N GLU A 342 -14.57 5.68 -6.22
CA GLU A 342 -13.98 6.93 -6.73
C GLU A 342 -15.05 7.97 -7.13
N ARG A 343 -16.15 7.52 -7.74
CA ARG A 343 -17.28 8.41 -8.07
C ARG A 343 -17.90 9.00 -6.81
N HIS A 344 -18.11 8.18 -5.77
CA HIS A 344 -18.66 8.65 -4.50
C HIS A 344 -17.75 9.68 -3.82
N ARG A 345 -16.42 9.48 -3.89
CA ARG A 345 -15.43 10.44 -3.39
C ARG A 345 -15.58 11.81 -4.07
N LYS A 346 -15.66 11.83 -5.40
CA LYS A 346 -15.78 13.07 -6.20
C LYS A 346 -17.08 13.85 -5.98
N THR A 347 -18.11 13.24 -5.39
CA THR A 347 -19.39 13.92 -5.10
C THR A 347 -19.47 14.50 -3.69
N THR A 348 -18.62 14.05 -2.77
CA THR A 348 -18.68 14.39 -1.35
C THR A 348 -17.69 15.50 -0.96
N TYR A 349 -16.75 15.82 -1.85
CA TYR A 349 -15.79 16.92 -1.77
C TYR A 349 -15.92 17.80 -3.00
#